data_AF-A0A6M3IKX3-F1
#
_entry.id   AF-A0A6M3IKX3-F1
#
_cell.length_a   1.000
_cell.length_b   1.000
_cell.length_c   1.000
_cell.angle_alpha   90.00
_cell.angle_beta   90.00
_cell.angle_gamma   90.00
#
_symmetry.space_group_name_H-M   'P 1'
#
loop_
_entity.id
_entity.type
_entity.pdbx_description
1 polymer ?
#
loop_
_entity_poly.entity_id
_entity_poly.type
_entity_poly.pdbx_seq_one_letter_code
_entity_poly.pdbx_strand_id
1 'polypeptide(L)' 'MSTFLTPKSKDYISTTTAGKRAQVAIPTIISWCKRYGIGVRVAGRWRIDPLKLQRLLNGESTHNDQK' A
#
# COMPACT_ATOMS: atom_id res chain seq x y z
N MET A 1 -20.17 -27.71 -0.74
CA MET A 1 -20.62 -26.32 -0.48
C MET A 1 -19.41 -25.42 -0.57
N SER A 2 -19.19 -24.76 -1.71
CA SER A 2 -18.06 -23.85 -1.92
C SER A 2 -18.33 -22.50 -1.29
N THR A 3 -17.56 -22.14 -0.26
CA THR A 3 -17.55 -20.80 0.32
C THR A 3 -16.84 -19.85 -0.64
N PHE A 4 -17.63 -19.00 -1.32
CA PHE A 4 -17.10 -17.85 -2.04
C PHE A 4 -16.49 -16.88 -1.01
N LEU A 5 -15.16 -16.82 -0.97
CA LEU A 5 -14.44 -15.73 -0.30
C LEU A 5 -14.76 -14.44 -1.06
N THR A 6 -15.72 -13.68 -0.56
CA THR A 6 -15.97 -12.32 -1.03
C THR A 6 -14.66 -11.53 -0.94
N PRO A 7 -14.17 -10.91 -2.04
CA PRO A 7 -12.94 -10.13 -1.99
C PRO A 7 -13.15 -8.99 -0.99
N LYS A 8 -12.42 -9.10 0.13
CA LYS A 8 -12.34 -8.14 1.22
C LYS A 8 -12.23 -6.74 0.61
N SER A 9 -13.21 -5.88 0.88
CA SER A 9 -13.20 -4.45 0.56
C SER A 9 -11.79 -3.93 0.85
N LYS A 10 -11.04 -3.54 -0.18
CA LYS A 10 -9.70 -2.97 0.03
C LYS A 10 -9.93 -1.60 0.66
N ASP A 11 -9.88 -1.55 1.99
CA ASP A 11 -9.97 -0.32 2.75
C ASP A 11 -8.70 0.50 2.52
N TYR A 12 -8.68 1.21 1.39
CA TYR A 12 -7.60 2.11 1.05
C TYR A 12 -7.51 3.23 2.09
N ILE A 13 -6.30 3.47 2.59
CA ILE A 13 -6.04 4.55 3.54
C ILE A 13 -5.46 5.78 2.83
N SER A 14 -5.63 6.96 3.44
CA SER A 14 -5.02 8.20 2.95
C SER A 14 -3.51 8.24 3.24
N THR A 15 -2.79 9.10 2.51
CA THR A 15 -1.36 9.35 2.73
C THR A 15 -1.05 9.79 4.15
N THR A 16 -1.92 10.60 4.76
CA THR A 16 -1.76 11.05 6.15
C THR A 16 -1.86 9.88 7.13
N THR A 17 -2.85 9.01 6.98
CA THR A 17 -3.00 7.82 7.83
C THR A 17 -1.85 6.84 7.63
N ALA A 18 -1.43 6.63 6.39
CA ALA A 18 -0.27 5.80 6.06
C ALA A 18 1.01 6.35 6.69
N GLY A 19 1.24 7.66 6.61
CA GLY A 19 2.41 8.32 7.22
C GLY A 19 2.44 8.17 8.73
N LYS A 20 1.29 8.31 9.40
CA LYS A 20 1.17 8.05 10.84
C LYS A 20 1.48 6.61 11.21
N ARG A 21 0.97 5.62 10.44
CA ARG A 21 1.23 4.19 10.69
C ARG A 21 2.68 3.80 10.46
N ALA A 22 3.28 4.30 9.39
CA ALA A 22 4.66 4.02 9.03
C ALA A 22 5.68 4.91 9.77
N GLN A 23 5.21 5.89 10.56
CA GLN A 23 6.03 6.92 11.21
C GLN A 23 6.99 7.64 10.25
N VAL A 24 6.51 7.91 9.02
CA VAL A 24 7.27 8.63 8.00
C VAL A 24 6.50 9.83 7.48
N ALA A 25 7.24 10.79 6.93
CA ALA A 25 6.66 11.96 6.30
C ALA A 25 5.80 11.59 5.08
N ILE A 26 4.75 12.36 4.82
CA ILE A 26 3.88 12.25 3.64
C ILE A 26 4.67 12.18 2.31
N PRO A 27 5.69 13.02 2.04
CA PRO A 27 6.48 12.91 0.80
C PRO A 27 7.14 11.53 0.65
N THR A 28 7.56 10.89 1.74
CA THR A 28 8.11 9.53 1.72
C THR A 28 7.04 8.52 1.29
N ILE A 29 5.82 8.60 1.83
CA ILE A 29 4.69 7.75 1.40
C ILE A 29 4.39 7.93 -0.09
N ILE A 30 4.39 9.17 -0.58
CA ILE A 30 4.16 9.46 -2.01
C ILE A 30 5.28 8.85 -2.86
N SER A 31 6.53 8.97 -2.43
CA SER A 31 7.68 8.34 -3.08
C SER A 31 7.51 6.82 -3.12
N TRP A 32 7.09 6.19 -2.02
CA TRP A 32 6.83 4.75 -1.98
C TRP A 32 5.68 4.32 -2.88
N CYS A 33 4.63 5.13 -2.98
CA CYS A 33 3.54 4.87 -3.92
C CYS A 33 4.04 4.83 -5.37
N LYS A 34 4.94 5.75 -5.74
CA LYS A 34 5.54 5.79 -7.08
C LYS A 34 6.56 4.66 -7.31
N ARG A 35 7.40 4.37 -6.32
CA ARG A 35 8.52 3.42 -6.45
C ARG A 35 8.10 1.96 -6.33
N TYR A 36 7.19 1.66 -5.41
CA TYR A 36 6.83 0.30 -5.03
C TYR A 36 5.37 -0.06 -5.36
N GLY A 37 4.58 0.88 -5.90
CA GLY A 37 3.19 0.61 -6.29
C GLY A 37 2.29 0.21 -5.11
N ILE A 38 2.59 0.70 -3.90
CA ILE A 38 1.80 0.43 -2.68
C ILE A 38 0.47 1.18 -2.65
N GLY A 39 0.25 2.11 -3.57
CA GLY A 39 -0.97 2.91 -3.66
C GLY A 39 -1.39 3.19 -5.09
N VAL A 40 -2.63 3.58 -5.25
CA VAL A 40 -3.25 3.99 -6.53
C VAL A 40 -3.65 5.45 -6.47
N ARG A 41 -3.57 6.14 -7.60
CA ARG A 41 -4.01 7.54 -7.71
C ARG A 41 -5.45 7.56 -8.22
N VAL A 42 -6.37 8.08 -7.40
CA VAL A 42 -7.80 8.18 -7.70
C VAL A 42 -8.22 9.64 -7.57
N ALA A 43 -8.73 10.23 -8.65
CA ALA A 43 -9.15 11.64 -8.70
C ALA A 43 -8.11 12.61 -8.09
N GLY A 44 -6.84 12.44 -8.45
CA GLY A 44 -5.74 13.28 -7.98
C GLY A 44 -5.22 12.96 -6.56
N ARG A 45 -5.92 12.11 -5.79
CA ARG A 45 -5.53 11.72 -4.43
C ARG A 45 -4.89 10.33 -4.41
N TRP A 46 -3.89 10.13 -3.56
CA TRP A 46 -3.28 8.83 -3.33
C TRP A 46 -4.09 8.00 -2.33
N ARG A 47 -4.38 6.76 -2.71
CA ARG A 47 -5.09 5.74 -1.94
C ARG A 47 -4.11 4.60 -1.71
N ILE A 48 -3.66 4.41 -0.47
CA ILE A 48 -2.65 3.41 -0.13
C ILE A 48 -3.33 2.11 0.28
N ASP A 49 -2.83 1.00 -0.25
CA ASP A 49 -3.22 -0.33 0.19
C ASP A 49 -2.49 -0.66 1.50
N PRO A 50 -3.19 -0.79 2.63
CA PRO A 50 -2.55 -1.02 3.92
C PRO A 50 -1.78 -2.34 3.97
N LEU A 51 -2.18 -3.36 3.22
CA LEU A 51 -1.45 -4.64 3.18
C LEU A 51 -0.11 -4.48 2.47
N LYS A 52 -0.09 -3.78 1.33
CA LYS A 52 1.17 -3.51 0.61
C LYS A 52 2.10 -2.63 1.44
N LEU A 53 1.55 -1.63 2.14
CA LEU A 53 2.33 -0.81 3.07
C LEU A 53 2.94 -1.68 4.17
N GLN A 54 2.16 -2.58 4.78
CA GLN A 54 2.66 -3.46 5.83
C GLN A 54 3.74 -4.41 5.32
N ARG A 55 3.57 -5.00 4.13
CA ARG A 55 4.62 -5.83 3.49
C ARG A 55 5.92 -5.06 3.28
N LEU A 56 5.80 -3.83 2.78
CA LEU A 56 6.94 -2.93 2.60
C LEU A 56 7.64 -2.62 3.93
N LEU A 57 6.87 -2.36 4.99
CA LEU A 57 7.41 -2.11 6.34
C LEU A 57 8.07 -3.35 6.96
N ASN A 58 7.53 -4.53 6.69
CA ASN A 58 8.09 -5.80 7.15
C ASN A 58 9.37 -6.20 6.40
N GLY A 59 9.80 -5.43 5.39
CA GLY A 59 10.94 -5.81 4.55
C GLY A 59 10.64 -6.94 3.57
N GLU A 60 9.36 -7.30 3.39
CA GLU A 60 8.91 -8.15 2.29
C GLU A 60 8.92 -7.30 1.01
N SER A 61 10.12 -6.97 0.54
CA SER A 61 10.29 -6.60 -0.84
C SER A 61 9.79 -7.78 -1.65
N THR A 62 8.68 -7.60 -2.37
CA THR A 62 8.45 -8.36 -3.61
C THR A 62 9.54 -7.93 -4.60
N HIS A 63 10.80 -8.21 -4.28
CA HIS A 63 11.88 -8.35 -5.23
C HIS A 63 11.53 -9.64 -5.93
N ASN A 64 10.85 -9.51 -7.06
CA ASN A 64 10.86 -10.56 -8.06
C ASN A 64 12.26 -10.51 -8.68
N ASP A 65 13.27 -10.94 -7.91
CA ASP A 65 14.62 -11.16 -8.39
C ASP A 65 14.60 -12.51 -9.12
N GLN A 66 14.08 -12.46 -10.34
CA GLN A 66 14.33 -13.47 -11.35
C GLN A 66 15.19 -12.80 -12.42
N LYS A 67 16.52 -12.79 -12.23
CA LYS A 67 17.44 -12.83 -13.37
C LYS A 67 18.83 -13.31 -13.00
#